data_AF-A0A221MDN3-F1
#
_entry.id   AF-A0A221MDN3-F1
#
_cell.length_a   1.000
_cell.length_b   1.000
_cell.length_c   1.000
_cell.angle_alpha   90.00
_cell.angle_beta   90.00
_cell.angle_gamma   90.00
#
_symmetry.space_group_name_H-M   'P 1'
#
loop_
_entity.id
_entity.type
_entity.pdbx_description
1 polymer ?
#
loop_
_entity_poly.entity_id
_entity_poly.type
_entity_poly.pdbx_seq_one_letter_code
_entity_poly.pdbx_strand_id
1 'polypeptide(L)'
;MDHRIHQTKSHALQFPNVNKPLSKQQSTSVNFKDMLVDAQTVKVSKHAKERLQERNITFNDKQWQTITEKMVEARNKGITDSLVVTNDAALLVSTKNHTVVTAMNREEATNKIFTNINGTILINE
;
A
#
# COMPACT_ATOMS: atom_id res chain seq x y z
N MET A 1 37.48 -29.19 -43.57
CA MET A 1 36.80 -28.47 -42.48
C MET A 1 35.37 -28.98 -42.44
N ASP A 2 35.10 -29.99 -41.61
CA ASP A 2 33.81 -30.66 -41.49
C ASP A 2 32.90 -29.84 -40.57
N HIS A 3 31.86 -29.20 -41.12
CA HIS A 3 30.88 -28.41 -40.36
C HIS A 3 29.64 -29.26 -40.09
N ARG A 4 29.74 -30.22 -39.16
CA ARG A 4 28.59 -31.01 -38.72
C ARG A 4 27.96 -30.37 -37.48
N ILE A 5 26.72 -29.90 -37.60
CA ILE A 5 25.94 -29.37 -36.48
C ILE A 5 25.49 -30.56 -35.62
N HIS A 6 25.98 -30.61 -34.37
CA HIS A 6 25.52 -31.55 -33.38
C HIS A 6 24.16 -31.12 -32.83
N GLN A 7 23.13 -31.94 -33.07
CA GLN A 7 21.81 -31.73 -32.51
C GLN A 7 21.83 -32.03 -31.00
N THR A 8 21.66 -31.01 -30.16
CA THR A 8 21.58 -31.17 -28.71
C THR A 8 20.24 -31.80 -28.32
N LYS A 9 20.26 -32.96 -27.67
CA LYS A 9 19.06 -33.61 -27.12
C LYS A 9 18.49 -32.78 -25.98
N SER A 10 17.36 -32.12 -26.21
CA SER A 10 16.57 -31.46 -25.18
C SER A 10 15.98 -32.50 -24.22
N HIS A 11 16.56 -32.63 -23.03
CA HIS A 11 15.92 -33.36 -21.93
C HIS A 11 14.85 -32.45 -21.33
N ALA A 12 13.60 -32.94 -21.28
CA ALA A 12 12.51 -32.25 -20.62
C ALA A 12 12.78 -32.20 -19.10
N LEU A 13 12.68 -31.01 -18.51
CA LEU A 13 12.73 -30.84 -17.06
C LEU A 13 11.49 -31.48 -16.44
N GLN A 14 11.68 -32.54 -15.66
CA GLN A 14 10.63 -33.14 -14.86
C GLN A 14 10.42 -32.27 -13.62
N PHE A 15 9.25 -31.65 -13.51
CA PHE A 15 8.84 -30.94 -12.29
C PHE A 15 8.43 -31.97 -11.24
N PRO A 16 8.89 -31.85 -9.98
CA PRO A 16 8.48 -32.73 -8.90
C PRO A 16 6.98 -32.57 -8.64
N ASN A 17 6.24 -33.67 -8.64
CA ASN A 17 4.83 -33.69 -8.28
C ASN A 17 4.69 -33.53 -6.76
N VAL A 18 4.43 -32.32 -6.30
CA VAL A 18 4.20 -32.03 -4.88
C VAL A 18 2.76 -32.37 -4.54
N ASN A 19 2.52 -33.62 -4.14
CA ASN A 19 1.27 -34.01 -3.49
C ASN A 19 1.18 -33.31 -2.13
N LYS A 20 0.67 -32.09 -2.11
CA LYS A 20 0.39 -31.37 -0.87
C LYS A 20 -0.83 -32.04 -0.22
N PRO A 21 -0.72 -32.60 0.99
CA PRO A 21 -1.91 -33.08 1.70
C PRO A 21 -2.86 -31.91 1.89
N LEU A 22 -4.13 -32.11 1.53
CA LEU A 22 -5.20 -31.17 1.87
C LEU A 22 -5.32 -31.12 3.39
N SER A 23 -4.55 -30.22 4.00
CA SER A 23 -4.82 -29.73 5.34
C SER A 23 -6.27 -29.25 5.33
N LYS A 24 -7.11 -29.89 6.16
CA LYS A 24 -8.44 -29.38 6.51
C LYS A 24 -8.25 -27.94 6.92
N GLN A 25 -8.61 -27.02 6.02
CA GLN A 25 -8.66 -25.60 6.33
C GLN A 25 -9.72 -25.47 7.42
N GLN A 26 -9.24 -25.34 8.65
CA GLN A 26 -10.03 -24.92 9.78
C GLN A 26 -10.51 -23.53 9.40
N SER A 27 -11.72 -23.44 8.86
CA SER A 27 -12.38 -22.20 8.53
C SER A 27 -12.59 -21.46 9.84
N THR A 28 -11.59 -20.67 10.23
CA THR A 28 -11.76 -19.60 11.18
C THR A 28 -12.88 -18.77 10.57
N SER A 29 -14.06 -18.84 11.18
CA SER A 29 -15.23 -18.06 10.78
C SER A 29 -14.90 -16.61 11.09
N VAL A 30 -14.15 -15.96 10.20
CA VAL A 30 -13.90 -14.53 10.26
C VAL A 30 -15.28 -13.90 10.12
N ASN A 31 -15.74 -13.24 11.18
CA ASN A 31 -17.06 -12.64 11.19
C ASN A 31 -17.10 -11.55 10.12
N PHE A 32 -18.10 -11.58 9.24
CA PHE A 32 -18.24 -10.59 8.17
C PHE A 32 -18.25 -9.15 8.72
N LYS A 33 -18.78 -8.96 9.94
CA LYS A 33 -18.74 -7.66 10.64
C LYS A 33 -17.31 -7.17 10.85
N ASP A 34 -16.39 -8.05 11.26
CA ASP A 34 -15.00 -7.68 11.53
C ASP A 34 -14.28 -7.30 10.22
N MET A 35 -14.59 -8.01 9.12
CA MET A 35 -14.06 -7.65 7.79
C MET A 35 -14.55 -6.27 7.30
N LEU A 36 -15.79 -5.90 7.62
CA LEU A 36 -16.32 -4.57 7.29
C LEU A 36 -15.64 -3.45 8.09
N VAL A 37 -15.29 -3.72 9.36
CA VAL A 37 -14.55 -2.78 10.20
C VAL A 37 -13.13 -2.59 9.66
N ASP A 38 -12.43 -3.68 9.35
CA ASP A 38 -11.09 -3.62 8.74
C ASP A 38 -11.06 -2.93 7.37
N ALA A 39 -12.17 -2.96 6.62
CA ALA A 39 -12.29 -2.25 5.36
C ALA A 39 -12.44 -0.72 5.52
N GLN A 40 -12.85 -0.26 6.69
CA GLN A 40 -12.98 1.18 7.01
C GLN A 40 -11.70 1.77 7.61
N THR A 41 -10.87 0.93 8.23
CA THR A 41 -9.58 1.36 8.79
C THR A 41 -8.59 1.71 7.68
N VAL A 42 -7.88 2.84 7.85
CA VAL A 42 -6.83 3.23 6.92
C VAL A 42 -5.68 2.23 6.93
N LYS A 43 -5.29 1.75 5.76
CA LYS A 43 -4.19 0.80 5.58
C LYS A 43 -2.90 1.56 5.36
N VAL A 44 -1.85 1.22 6.09
CA VAL A 44 -0.52 1.77 5.85
C VAL A 44 0.27 0.75 5.04
N SER A 45 0.75 1.13 3.85
CA SER A 45 1.58 0.25 3.04
C SER A 45 2.89 -0.08 3.76
N LYS A 46 3.55 -1.19 3.38
CA LYS A 46 4.87 -1.52 3.90
C LYS A 46 5.86 -0.37 3.70
N HIS A 47 5.84 0.25 2.53
CA HIS A 47 6.71 1.36 2.20
C HIS A 47 6.43 2.61 3.06
N ALA A 48 5.15 2.94 3.26
CA ALA A 48 4.76 4.04 4.13
C ALA A 48 5.21 3.78 5.57
N LYS A 49 5.02 2.56 6.08
CA LYS A 49 5.45 2.17 7.43
C LYS A 49 6.97 2.32 7.60
N GLU A 50 7.76 1.78 6.68
CA GLU A 50 9.22 1.91 6.69
C GLU A 50 9.63 3.38 6.68
N ARG A 51 9.01 4.21 5.83
CA ARG A 51 9.31 5.64 5.73
C ARG A 51 8.93 6.47 6.95
N LEU A 52 7.86 6.11 7.64
CA LEU A 52 7.48 6.74 8.91
C LEU A 52 8.52 6.39 10.00
N GLN A 53 8.95 5.12 10.05
CA GLN A 53 9.98 4.67 11.00
C GLN A 53 11.35 5.30 10.72
N GLU A 54 11.81 5.31 9.48
CA GLU A 54 13.11 5.90 9.07
C GLU A 54 13.22 7.38 9.44
N ARG A 55 12.10 8.12 9.39
CA ARG A 55 12.06 9.55 9.65
C ARG A 55 11.54 9.91 11.05
N ASN A 56 11.33 8.92 11.92
CA ASN A 56 10.75 9.09 13.27
C ASN A 56 9.43 9.90 13.27
N ILE A 57 8.63 9.75 12.22
CA ILE A 57 7.32 10.38 12.12
C ILE A 57 6.32 9.43 12.78
N THR A 58 5.66 9.92 13.82
CA THR A 58 4.59 9.19 14.51
C THR A 58 3.33 10.03 14.48
N PHE A 59 2.20 9.37 14.24
CA PHE A 59 0.89 9.99 14.35
C PHE A 59 0.17 9.35 15.51
N ASN A 60 -0.49 10.17 16.32
CA ASN A 60 -1.39 9.67 17.36
C ASN A 60 -2.73 9.20 16.75
N ASP A 61 -3.55 8.53 17.54
CA ASP A 61 -4.82 7.98 17.08
C ASP A 61 -5.79 9.07 16.56
N LYS A 62 -5.76 10.26 17.16
CA LYS A 62 -6.60 11.41 16.75
C LYS A 62 -6.19 11.95 15.37
N GLN A 63 -4.88 12.01 15.11
CA GLN A 63 -4.34 12.42 13.82
C GLN A 63 -4.69 11.38 12.74
N TRP A 64 -4.56 10.08 13.04
CA TRP A 64 -4.99 9.03 12.13
C TRP A 64 -6.49 9.07 11.83
N GLN A 65 -7.31 9.33 12.85
CA GLN A 65 -8.74 9.50 12.67
C GLN A 65 -9.05 10.69 11.76
N THR A 66 -8.40 11.84 11.99
CA THR A 66 -8.58 13.06 11.19
C THR A 66 -8.16 12.82 9.73
N ILE A 67 -7.02 12.16 9.50
CA ILE A 67 -6.56 11.77 8.17
C ILE A 67 -7.60 10.86 7.50
N THR A 68 -8.12 9.87 8.21
CA THR A 68 -9.13 8.93 7.69
C THR A 68 -10.42 9.65 7.30
N GLU A 69 -10.93 10.52 8.17
CA GLU A 69 -12.13 11.33 7.89
C GLU A 69 -11.94 12.20 6.65
N LYS A 70 -10.78 12.87 6.52
CA LYS A 70 -10.48 13.71 5.36
C LYS A 70 -10.27 12.90 4.08
N MET A 71 -9.72 11.69 4.17
CA MET A 71 -9.63 10.76 3.04
C MET A 71 -11.02 10.33 2.55
N VAL A 72 -11.96 10.04 3.46
CA VAL A 72 -13.36 9.73 3.12
C VAL A 72 -14.04 10.93 2.47
N GLU A 73 -13.87 12.12 3.03
CA GLU A 73 -14.42 13.36 2.46
C GLU A 73 -13.91 13.59 1.03
N ALA A 74 -12.60 13.43 0.82
CA ALA A 74 -11.97 13.57 -0.49
C ALA A 74 -12.47 12.51 -1.48
N ARG A 75 -12.64 11.26 -1.05
CA ARG A 75 -13.22 10.18 -1.85
C ARG A 75 -14.62 10.53 -2.35
N ASN A 76 -15.46 11.07 -1.47
CA ASN A 76 -16.82 11.48 -1.82
C ASN A 76 -16.85 12.63 -2.84
N LYS A 77 -15.77 13.41 -2.91
CA LYS A 77 -15.56 14.47 -3.92
C LYS A 77 -14.90 13.96 -5.21
N GLY A 78 -14.68 12.65 -5.35
CA GLY A 78 -14.07 12.06 -6.54
C GLY A 78 -12.54 12.10 -6.58
N ILE A 79 -11.88 12.54 -5.51
CA ILE A 79 -10.42 12.45 -5.38
C ILE A 79 -10.08 10.98 -5.11
N THR A 80 -9.20 10.39 -5.92
CA THR A 80 -8.78 8.98 -5.81
C THR A 80 -7.38 8.83 -5.23
N ASP A 81 -6.50 9.76 -5.61
CA ASP A 81 -5.09 9.78 -5.24
C ASP A 81 -4.74 11.20 -4.84
N SER A 82 -4.32 11.35 -3.59
CA SER A 82 -4.17 12.65 -2.95
C SER A 82 -2.85 12.78 -2.22
N LEU A 83 -2.31 13.99 -2.22
CA LEU A 83 -1.31 14.39 -1.25
C LEU A 83 -2.03 14.88 0.01
N VAL A 84 -1.78 14.27 1.16
CA VAL A 84 -2.21 14.76 2.46
C VAL A 84 -1.04 15.49 3.07
N VAL A 85 -1.26 16.74 3.45
CA VAL A 85 -0.23 17.61 4.00
C VAL A 85 -0.64 17.95 5.43
N THR A 86 0.25 17.63 6.37
CA THR A 86 0.13 17.96 7.79
C THR A 86 1.24 18.94 8.18
N ASN A 87 1.28 19.35 9.46
CA ASN A 87 2.36 20.19 9.98
C ASN A 87 3.73 19.50 9.87
N ASP A 88 3.81 18.20 10.18
CA ASP A 88 5.09 17.49 10.29
C ASP A 88 5.44 16.63 9.06
N ALA A 89 4.44 16.22 8.29
CA ALA A 89 4.59 15.23 7.24
C ALA A 89 3.70 15.46 6.02
N ALA A 90 4.12 14.92 4.89
CA ALA A 90 3.28 14.74 3.71
C ALA A 90 3.11 13.24 3.42
N LEU A 91 1.86 12.83 3.19
CA LEU A 91 1.48 11.44 2.92
C LEU A 91 0.89 11.36 1.51
N LEU A 92 1.39 10.43 0.71
CA LEU A 92 0.73 10.09 -0.55
C LEU A 92 -0.29 8.99 -0.26
N VAL A 93 -1.56 9.26 -0.50
CA VAL A 93 -2.65 8.34 -0.16
C VAL A 93 -3.51 8.02 -1.37
N SER A 94 -4.01 6.79 -1.41
CA SER A 94 -5.07 6.37 -2.32
C SER A 94 -6.37 6.27 -1.53
N THR A 95 -7.24 7.27 -1.67
CA THR A 95 -8.57 7.31 -1.03
C THR A 95 -9.49 6.23 -1.62
N LYS A 96 -9.25 5.82 -2.88
CA LYS A 96 -9.94 4.69 -3.52
C LYS A 96 -9.68 3.37 -2.80
N ASN A 97 -8.45 3.17 -2.32
CA ASN A 97 -8.05 1.93 -1.66
C ASN A 97 -8.02 2.05 -0.13
N HIS A 98 -8.31 3.23 0.42
CA HIS A 98 -8.10 3.56 1.83
C HIS A 98 -6.67 3.24 2.29
N THR A 99 -5.68 3.58 1.47
CA THR A 99 -4.28 3.17 1.72
C THR A 99 -3.32 4.37 1.69
N VAL A 100 -2.46 4.48 2.69
CA VAL A 100 -1.27 5.35 2.67
C VAL A 100 -0.18 4.63 1.89
N VAL A 101 0.20 5.18 0.75
CA VAL A 101 1.18 4.61 -0.18
C VAL A 101 2.61 4.92 0.27
N THR A 102 2.89 6.18 0.61
CA THR A 102 4.19 6.61 1.13
C THR A 102 4.04 7.78 2.10
N ALA A 103 5.09 8.04 2.86
CA ALA A 103 5.20 9.15 3.79
C ALA A 103 6.55 9.85 3.60
N MET A 104 6.57 11.15 3.86
CA MET A 104 7.78 11.99 3.91
C MET A 104 7.60 13.09 4.94
N ASN A 105 8.71 13.64 5.44
CA ASN A 105 8.63 14.80 6.32
C ASN A 105 8.26 16.06 5.51
N ARG A 106 7.82 17.11 6.21
CA ARG A 106 7.36 18.36 5.58
C ARG A 106 8.46 19.07 4.78
N GLU A 107 9.68 19.08 5.29
CA GLU A 107 10.84 19.73 4.68
C GLU A 107 11.21 19.08 3.34
N GLU A 108 11.29 17.75 3.31
CA GLU A 108 11.57 17.00 2.09
C GLU A 108 10.48 17.23 1.05
N ALA A 109 9.21 17.24 1.47
CA ALA A 109 8.07 17.45 0.56
C ALA A 109 8.08 18.81 -0.14
N THR A 110 8.66 19.85 0.50
CA THR A 110 8.61 21.23 0.02
C THR A 110 9.28 21.42 -1.34
N ASN A 111 10.31 20.63 -1.64
CA ASN A 111 11.08 20.73 -2.89
C ASN A 111 10.82 19.56 -3.85
N LYS A 112 9.67 18.88 -3.73
CA LYS A 112 9.32 17.72 -4.55
C LYS A 112 8.15 18.03 -5.48
N ILE A 113 8.19 17.43 -6.66
CA ILE A 113 7.09 17.43 -7.62
C ILE A 113 6.31 16.13 -7.43
N PHE A 114 5.01 16.26 -7.18
CA PHE A 114 4.09 15.14 -7.09
C PHE A 114 3.29 15.04 -8.38
N THR A 115 3.27 13.85 -8.97
CA THR A 115 2.48 13.54 -10.17
C THR A 115 1.45 12.48 -9.86
N ASN A 116 0.50 12.26 -10.77
CA ASN A 116 -0.54 11.24 -10.63
C ASN A 116 -1.37 11.39 -9.35
N ILE A 117 -1.55 12.64 -8.90
CA ILE A 117 -2.51 13.03 -7.88
C ILE A 117 -3.62 13.84 -8.54
N ASN A 118 -4.86 13.65 -8.09
CA ASN A 118 -6.01 14.42 -8.56
C ASN A 118 -6.62 15.29 -7.44
N GLY A 119 -5.98 15.34 -6.28
CA GLY A 119 -6.38 16.21 -5.18
C GLY A 119 -5.26 16.42 -4.17
N THR A 120 -5.48 17.38 -3.28
CA THR A 120 -4.63 17.63 -2.12
C THR A 120 -5.51 17.94 -0.92
N ILE A 121 -5.15 17.38 0.22
CA ILE A 121 -5.83 17.57 1.50
C ILE A 121 -4.85 18.30 2.40
N LEU A 122 -5.22 19.51 2.84
CA LEU A 122 -4.45 20.28 3.80
C LEU A 122 -5.07 20.10 5.19
N ILE A 123 -4.27 19.65 6.15
CA ILE A 123 -4.68 19.47 7.54
C ILE A 123 -3.78 20.36 8.39
N ASN A 124 -4.34 21.47 8.86
CA ASN A 124 -3.70 22.31 9.85
C ASN A 124 -4.39 21.99 11.19
N GLU A 125 -3.66 21.43 12.15
CA GLU A 125 -4.13 21.29 13.54
C GLU A 125 -4.08 22.62 14.29
#